data_AF-A0AAF0JDF8-F1
#
_entry.id   AF-A0AAF0JDF8-F1
#
_cell.length_a   1.000
_cell.length_b   1.000
_cell.length_c   1.000
_cell.angle_alpha   90.00
_cell.angle_beta   90.00
_cell.angle_gamma   90.00
#
_symmetry.space_group_name_H-M   'P 1'
#
loop_
_entity.id
_entity.type
_entity.pdbx_description
1 polymer ?
#
loop_
_entity_poly.entity_id
_entity_poly.type
_entity_poly.pdbx_seq_one_letter_code
_entity_poly.pdbx_strand_id
1 'polypeptide(L)'
;MTFLDEVWQVGQLVYFVFIEPVLVYLGLTTWGNGDPTYGRAALPYSAIEREAIYENNAVRKTQRRVYLANGKPQLDISLGTTIRTLPHSYQHGKIDAWVNYYVWEMPEVTRKVNADVYLVHGINDYSGKVAPQALGLMMSGFRIIAIDLPSFGRSSGLQAYVPSLSLLSNALDAVIYHVHMWDQSDALPDLASRKRFAQGSSLGGFMVLYHAALHPPIASTKQGGPESHSRLALDGVAVTAPMLRIAPETHPGLIMEVIGRFFSKIAGRLPLLRAIKGNISDDPKYVFRLTAE
;
A
#
# COMPACT_ATOMS: atom_id res chain seq x y z
N MET A 1 14.52 0.25 29.81
CA MET A 1 13.88 1.49 29.34
C MET A 1 14.02 2.49 30.47
N THR A 2 14.64 3.65 30.24
CA THR A 2 14.90 4.66 31.27
C THR A 2 13.70 5.60 31.40
N PHE A 3 13.56 6.29 32.54
CA PHE A 3 12.51 7.31 32.75
C PHE A 3 12.52 8.39 31.65
N LEU A 4 13.72 8.75 31.15
CA LEU A 4 13.87 9.69 30.05
C LEU A 4 13.29 9.16 28.73
N ASP A 5 13.40 7.86 28.47
CA ASP A 5 12.82 7.22 27.28
C ASP A 5 11.28 7.28 27.31
N GLU A 6 10.68 7.10 28.48
CA GLU A 6 9.22 7.17 28.65
C GLU A 6 8.69 8.59 28.44
N VAL A 7 9.35 9.58 29.05
CA VAL A 7 9.00 11.01 28.84
C VAL A 7 9.13 11.38 27.36
N TRP A 8 10.20 10.92 26.70
CA TRP A 8 10.40 11.15 25.28
C TRP A 8 9.30 10.51 24.42
N GLN A 9 8.94 9.25 24.69
CA GLN A 9 7.88 8.56 23.96
C GLN A 9 6.51 9.22 24.13
N VAL A 10 6.17 9.64 25.34
CA VAL A 10 4.93 10.39 25.60
C VAL A 10 4.95 11.73 24.86
N GLY A 11 6.09 12.45 24.88
CA GLY A 11 6.26 13.69 24.12
C GLY A 11 6.04 13.50 22.61
N GLN A 12 6.62 12.44 22.03
CA GLN A 12 6.42 12.09 20.63
C GLN A 12 4.97 11.75 20.32
N LEU A 13 4.31 10.97 21.18
CA LEU A 13 2.90 10.63 21.03
C LEU A 13 2.03 11.90 21.02
N VAL A 14 2.23 12.79 22.01
CA VAL A 14 1.49 14.05 22.10
C VAL A 14 1.70 14.89 20.83
N TYR A 15 2.96 14.98 20.37
CA TYR A 15 3.29 15.73 19.17
C TYR A 15 2.59 15.18 17.92
N PHE A 16 2.80 13.92 17.56
CA PHE A 16 2.30 13.36 16.30
C PHE A 16 0.78 13.14 16.27
N VAL A 17 0.16 12.95 17.43
CA VAL A 17 -1.29 12.73 17.54
C VAL A 17 -2.06 14.04 17.58
N PHE A 18 -1.60 15.03 18.34
CA PHE A 18 -2.38 16.24 18.63
C PHE A 18 -1.78 17.52 18.06
N ILE A 19 -0.47 17.73 18.18
CA ILE A 19 0.16 19.01 17.84
C ILE A 19 0.42 19.12 16.33
N GLU A 20 1.05 18.11 15.75
CA GLU A 20 1.46 18.09 14.34
C GLU A 20 0.27 18.32 13.39
N PRO A 21 -0.90 17.65 13.54
CA PRO A 21 -2.03 17.91 12.65
C PRO A 21 -2.48 19.39 12.65
N VAL A 22 -2.45 20.03 13.81
CA VAL A 22 -2.81 21.45 13.96
C VAL A 22 -1.76 22.34 13.30
N LEU A 23 -0.48 22.09 13.56
CA LEU A 23 0.61 22.85 12.94
C LEU A 23 0.62 22.71 11.42
N VAL A 24 0.37 21.50 10.89
CA VAL A 24 0.27 21.27 9.44
C VAL A 24 -0.96 21.96 8.85
N TYR A 25 -2.11 21.91 9.54
CA TYR A 25 -3.32 22.62 9.12
C TYR A 25 -3.09 24.14 9.03
N LEU A 26 -2.37 24.71 10.00
CA LEU A 26 -1.99 26.12 10.03
C LEU A 26 -0.84 26.48 9.06
N GLY A 27 -0.25 25.50 8.38
CA GLY A 27 0.89 25.72 7.47
C GLY A 27 2.21 26.06 8.17
N LEU A 28 2.32 25.73 9.46
CA LEU A 28 3.50 26.01 10.30
C LEU A 28 4.54 24.89 10.24
N THR A 29 4.17 23.70 9.75
CA THR A 29 5.09 22.56 9.57
C THR A 29 4.63 21.64 8.43
N THR A 30 5.42 20.61 8.15
CA THR A 30 5.10 19.51 7.24
C THR A 30 5.01 18.19 8.00
N TRP A 31 4.33 17.19 7.43
CA TRP A 31 4.20 15.87 8.05
C TRP A 31 5.56 15.23 8.33
N GLY A 32 5.70 14.64 9.52
CA GLY A 32 6.89 13.94 9.99
C GLY A 32 8.15 14.80 9.99
N ASN A 33 8.00 16.10 10.26
CA ASN A 33 9.10 17.09 10.22
C ASN A 33 9.86 17.09 8.87
N GLY A 34 9.13 16.94 7.77
CA GLY A 34 9.69 16.93 6.41
C GLY A 34 9.83 15.53 5.80
N ASP A 35 9.69 14.47 6.59
CA ASP A 35 9.53 13.11 6.07
C ASP A 35 8.13 12.58 6.37
N PRO A 36 7.20 12.63 5.41
CA PRO A 36 5.83 12.17 5.62
C PRO A 36 5.71 10.65 5.72
N THR A 37 6.80 9.90 5.61
CA THR A 37 6.86 8.46 5.94
C THR A 37 7.30 8.20 7.38
N TYR A 38 7.60 9.25 8.16
CA TYR A 38 8.02 9.19 9.56
C TYR A 38 9.25 8.27 9.75
N GLY A 39 10.25 8.41 8.87
CA GLY A 39 11.51 7.66 8.89
C GLY A 39 11.48 6.34 8.11
N ARG A 40 10.30 5.83 7.72
CA ARG A 40 10.21 4.51 7.07
C ARG A 40 10.89 4.45 5.70
N ALA A 41 10.92 5.56 4.96
CA ALA A 41 11.60 5.63 3.67
C ALA A 41 13.12 5.38 3.79
N ALA A 42 13.73 5.75 4.92
CA ALA A 42 15.16 5.60 5.18
C ALA A 42 15.56 4.19 5.65
N LEU A 43 14.60 3.31 5.94
CA LEU A 43 14.89 1.95 6.35
C LEU A 43 15.59 1.18 5.20
N PRO A 44 16.65 0.41 5.49
CA PRO A 44 17.33 -0.39 4.50
C PRO A 44 16.43 -1.52 3.99
N TYR A 45 16.68 -1.98 2.77
CA TYR A 45 16.07 -3.20 2.27
C TYR A 45 16.55 -4.42 3.07
N SER A 46 15.65 -5.36 3.35
CA SER A 46 16.03 -6.63 3.99
C SER A 46 16.96 -7.45 3.08
N ALA A 47 17.69 -8.41 3.65
CA ALA A 47 18.56 -9.31 2.87
C ALA A 47 17.79 -10.05 1.78
N ILE A 48 16.57 -10.51 2.09
CA ILE A 48 15.69 -11.22 1.17
C ILE A 48 15.29 -10.34 -0.01
N GLU A 49 14.92 -9.08 0.24
CA GLU A 49 14.60 -8.11 -0.81
C GLU A 49 15.81 -7.81 -1.69
N ARG A 50 16.97 -7.63 -1.06
CA ARG A 50 18.23 -7.36 -1.76
C ARG A 50 18.54 -8.49 -2.73
N GLU A 51 18.59 -9.72 -2.24
CA GLU A 51 18.90 -10.89 -3.06
C GLU A 51 17.87 -11.11 -4.18
N ALA A 52 16.57 -11.06 -3.85
CA ALA A 52 15.52 -11.37 -4.82
C ALA A 52 15.36 -10.31 -5.92
N ILE A 53 15.53 -9.02 -5.57
CA ILE A 53 15.14 -7.89 -6.43
C ILE A 53 16.30 -6.94 -6.70
N TYR A 54 16.92 -6.38 -5.66
CA TYR A 54 17.77 -5.19 -5.83
C TYR A 54 19.21 -5.49 -6.26
N GLU A 55 19.73 -6.67 -5.92
CA GLU A 55 21.05 -7.20 -6.30
C GLU A 55 20.97 -8.23 -7.43
N ASN A 56 19.75 -8.65 -7.79
CA ASN A 56 19.52 -9.54 -8.91
C ASN A 56 19.61 -8.78 -10.24
N ASN A 57 20.70 -9.00 -10.97
CA ASN A 57 20.95 -8.33 -12.26
C ASN A 57 19.93 -8.69 -13.36
N ALA A 58 19.16 -9.77 -13.21
CA ALA A 58 18.09 -10.11 -14.16
C ALA A 58 16.84 -9.24 -13.94
N VAL A 59 16.70 -8.57 -12.80
CA VAL A 59 15.52 -7.79 -12.44
C VAL A 59 15.74 -6.31 -12.76
N ARG A 60 14.89 -5.77 -13.64
CA ARG A 60 14.69 -4.34 -13.80
C ARG A 60 13.73 -3.85 -12.72
N LYS A 61 14.15 -2.81 -12.00
CA LYS A 61 13.43 -2.24 -10.86
C LYS A 61 13.21 -0.75 -11.05
N THR A 62 11.95 -0.34 -11.02
CA THR A 62 11.52 1.05 -11.13
C THR A 62 10.68 1.40 -9.92
N GLN A 63 10.99 2.51 -9.25
CA GLN A 63 10.19 3.04 -8.15
C GLN A 63 9.38 4.25 -8.64
N ARG A 64 8.10 4.29 -8.30
CA ARG A 64 7.19 5.37 -8.68
C ARG A 64 6.31 5.77 -7.49
N ARG A 65 5.76 6.98 -7.56
CA ARG A 65 4.76 7.48 -6.62
C ARG A 65 3.53 7.92 -7.40
N VAL A 66 2.36 7.57 -6.91
CA VAL A 66 1.11 8.23 -7.30
C VAL A 66 0.70 9.16 -6.17
N TYR A 67 0.48 10.43 -6.50
CA TYR A 67 0.17 11.47 -5.53
C TYR A 67 -1.34 11.55 -5.30
N LEU A 68 -1.74 11.92 -4.09
CA LEU A 68 -3.13 12.08 -3.70
C LEU A 68 -3.38 13.50 -3.20
N ALA A 69 -4.57 14.01 -3.48
CA ALA A 69 -5.11 15.22 -2.86
C ALA A 69 -6.50 14.89 -2.30
N ASN A 70 -6.68 15.00 -0.98
CA ASN A 70 -7.91 14.64 -0.28
C ASN A 70 -8.37 13.21 -0.63
N GLY A 71 -7.42 12.27 -0.70
CA GLY A 71 -7.68 10.85 -1.01
C GLY A 71 -8.04 10.57 -2.48
N LYS A 72 -7.96 11.56 -3.37
CA LYS A 72 -8.16 11.39 -4.83
C LYS A 72 -6.82 11.39 -5.57
N PRO A 73 -6.60 10.47 -6.52
CA PRO A 73 -5.35 10.43 -7.27
C PRO A 73 -5.14 11.67 -8.14
N GLN A 74 -3.91 12.18 -8.11
CA GLN A 74 -3.38 13.18 -9.02
C GLN A 74 -2.56 12.44 -10.07
N LEU A 75 -3.22 12.11 -11.18
CA LEU A 75 -2.67 11.31 -12.26
C LEU A 75 -1.83 12.18 -13.21
N ASP A 76 -0.65 12.58 -12.74
CA ASP A 76 0.35 13.31 -13.53
C ASP A 76 1.72 12.63 -13.41
N ILE A 77 2.17 12.01 -14.50
CA ILE A 77 3.44 11.30 -14.56
C ILE A 77 4.65 12.24 -14.44
N SER A 78 4.49 13.54 -14.73
CA SER A 78 5.58 14.51 -14.64
C SER A 78 6.01 14.79 -13.20
N LEU A 79 5.14 14.53 -12.23
CA LEU A 79 5.45 14.64 -10.81
C LEU A 79 6.52 13.63 -10.38
N GLY A 80 6.60 12.46 -11.03
CA GLY A 80 7.59 11.43 -10.77
C GLY A 80 7.76 11.12 -9.27
N THR A 81 8.95 11.37 -8.74
CA THR A 81 9.26 11.30 -7.29
C THR A 81 9.77 12.63 -6.73
N THR A 82 9.38 13.74 -7.36
CA THR A 82 9.95 15.08 -7.08
C THR A 82 9.50 15.64 -5.74
N ILE A 83 8.23 15.44 -5.37
CA ILE A 83 7.68 15.93 -4.11
C ILE A 83 8.21 15.07 -2.96
N ARG A 84 8.87 15.75 -2.00
CA ARG A 84 9.49 15.14 -0.82
C ARG A 84 8.82 15.50 0.50
N THR A 85 8.11 16.62 0.54
CA THR A 85 7.44 17.13 1.75
C THR A 85 5.95 17.25 1.50
N LEU A 86 5.14 17.05 2.55
CA LEU A 86 3.68 17.16 2.47
C LEU A 86 3.15 18.03 3.63
N PRO A 87 2.08 18.82 3.41
CA PRO A 87 1.38 19.03 2.14
C PRO A 87 2.21 19.83 1.14
N HIS A 88 1.94 19.67 -0.15
CA HIS A 88 2.60 20.40 -1.25
C HIS A 88 1.56 21.06 -2.14
N SER A 89 1.71 22.36 -2.42
CA SER A 89 0.83 23.06 -3.36
C SER A 89 1.07 22.56 -4.78
N TYR A 90 0.02 22.13 -5.47
CA TYR A 90 0.11 21.66 -6.84
C TYR A 90 -1.17 22.00 -7.60
N GLN A 91 -1.01 22.68 -8.74
CA GLN A 91 -2.10 23.26 -9.53
C GLN A 91 -3.11 24.03 -8.65
N HIS A 92 -4.36 23.59 -8.60
CA HIS A 92 -5.47 24.22 -7.88
C HIS A 92 -5.73 23.60 -6.50
N GLY A 93 -4.80 22.80 -5.97
CA GLY A 93 -4.99 22.07 -4.72
C GLY A 93 -3.70 21.82 -3.94
N LYS A 94 -3.83 21.00 -2.89
CA LYS A 94 -2.70 20.52 -2.09
C LYS A 94 -2.62 19.00 -2.21
N ILE A 95 -1.47 18.51 -2.65
CA ILE A 95 -1.11 17.11 -2.49
C ILE A 95 -0.83 16.89 -1.01
N ASP A 96 -1.51 15.92 -0.42
CA ASP A 96 -1.48 15.64 1.02
C ASP A 96 -0.99 14.23 1.36
N ALA A 97 -0.88 13.36 0.36
CA ALA A 97 -0.35 12.01 0.47
C ALA A 97 0.27 11.52 -0.84
N TRP A 98 1.02 10.43 -0.77
CA TRP A 98 1.40 9.60 -1.91
C TRP A 98 1.37 8.12 -1.55
N VAL A 99 1.19 7.32 -2.59
CA VAL A 99 1.33 5.87 -2.57
C VAL A 99 2.58 5.52 -3.36
N ASN A 100 3.54 4.91 -2.67
CA ASN A 100 4.75 4.38 -3.25
C ASN A 100 4.47 2.99 -3.82
N TYR A 101 5.00 2.71 -5.00
CA TYR A 101 4.96 1.39 -5.58
C TYR A 101 6.20 1.12 -6.42
N TYR A 102 6.42 -0.16 -6.70
CA TYR A 102 7.52 -0.63 -7.50
C TYR A 102 7.00 -1.38 -8.70
N VAL A 103 7.70 -1.22 -9.83
CA VAL A 103 7.58 -2.10 -10.98
C VAL A 103 8.84 -2.97 -10.99
N TRP A 104 8.64 -4.27 -10.85
CA TRP A 104 9.69 -5.28 -10.96
C TRP A 104 9.40 -6.17 -12.16
N GLU A 105 10.38 -6.34 -13.02
CA GLU A 105 10.25 -7.19 -14.19
C GLU A 105 11.59 -7.81 -14.56
N MET A 106 11.55 -8.93 -15.26
CA MET A 106 12.72 -9.55 -15.86
C MET A 106 12.57 -9.40 -17.38
N PRO A 107 13.16 -8.37 -18.01
CA PRO A 107 12.85 -8.03 -19.41
C PRO A 107 12.98 -9.19 -20.40
N GLU A 108 13.94 -10.10 -20.16
CA GLU A 108 14.18 -11.31 -20.97
C GLU A 108 13.06 -12.38 -20.84
N VAL A 109 12.26 -12.32 -19.77
CA VAL A 109 11.21 -13.30 -19.43
C VAL A 109 9.81 -12.70 -19.56
N THR A 110 9.62 -11.46 -19.10
CA THR A 110 8.32 -10.78 -18.96
C THR A 110 7.58 -10.56 -20.30
N ARG A 111 8.28 -10.64 -21.44
CA ARG A 111 7.65 -10.53 -22.77
C ARG A 111 6.74 -11.72 -23.12
N LYS A 112 6.70 -12.80 -22.33
CA LYS A 112 5.97 -14.02 -22.66
C LYS A 112 4.47 -14.01 -22.32
N VAL A 113 4.03 -13.32 -21.26
CA VAL A 113 2.66 -13.48 -20.73
C VAL A 113 1.77 -12.23 -20.91
N ASN A 114 2.34 -11.09 -21.35
CA ASN A 114 1.66 -9.79 -21.47
C ASN A 114 0.68 -9.50 -20.31
N ALA A 115 1.14 -9.68 -19.08
CA ALA A 115 0.31 -9.57 -17.90
C ALA A 115 1.04 -8.91 -16.73
N ASP A 116 0.26 -8.20 -15.93
CA ASP A 116 0.65 -7.54 -14.69
C ASP A 116 0.09 -8.31 -13.48
N VAL A 117 0.87 -8.40 -12.41
CA VAL A 117 0.40 -8.84 -11.09
C VAL A 117 0.64 -7.75 -10.07
N TYR A 118 -0.43 -7.17 -9.55
CA TYR A 118 -0.42 -6.18 -8.48
C TYR A 118 -0.35 -6.91 -7.13
N LEU A 119 0.79 -6.80 -6.43
CA LEU A 119 0.98 -7.42 -5.12
C LEU A 119 0.62 -6.41 -4.01
N VAL A 120 -0.36 -6.78 -3.20
CA VAL A 120 -0.93 -5.95 -2.13
C VAL A 120 -0.67 -6.62 -0.78
N HIS A 121 0.17 -5.98 0.04
CA HIS A 121 0.62 -6.55 1.31
C HIS A 121 -0.44 -6.48 2.43
N GLY A 122 -0.22 -7.20 3.53
CA GLY A 122 -1.08 -7.24 4.71
C GLY A 122 -0.93 -6.03 5.64
N ILE A 123 -1.63 -6.05 6.78
CA ILE A 123 -1.47 -5.01 7.80
C ILE A 123 -0.09 -5.10 8.44
N ASN A 124 0.53 -3.94 8.72
CA ASN A 124 1.86 -3.84 9.31
C ASN A 124 2.94 -4.55 8.49
N ASP A 125 2.78 -4.47 7.17
CA ASP A 125 3.64 -5.09 6.18
C ASP A 125 4.07 -4.04 5.13
N TYR A 126 4.84 -4.45 4.13
CA TYR A 126 5.29 -3.59 3.03
C TYR A 126 5.63 -4.43 1.79
N SER A 127 5.78 -3.78 0.64
CA SER A 127 6.08 -4.43 -0.65
C SER A 127 7.31 -5.34 -0.61
N GLY A 128 8.30 -5.05 0.22
CA GLY A 128 9.51 -5.85 0.34
C GLY A 128 9.28 -7.29 0.80
N LYS A 129 8.30 -7.53 1.66
CA LYS A 129 8.04 -8.87 2.18
C LYS A 129 7.44 -9.81 1.12
N VAL A 130 6.86 -9.26 0.06
CA VAL A 130 6.37 -10.05 -1.08
C VAL A 130 7.44 -10.27 -2.16
N ALA A 131 8.68 -9.86 -1.94
CA ALA A 131 9.78 -10.01 -2.90
C ALA A 131 10.06 -11.46 -3.33
N PRO A 132 10.12 -12.48 -2.44
CA PRO A 132 10.32 -13.87 -2.87
C PRO A 132 9.22 -14.37 -3.79
N GLN A 133 7.98 -13.99 -3.50
CA GLN A 133 6.83 -14.31 -4.33
C GLN A 133 6.90 -13.58 -5.68
N ALA A 134 7.28 -12.31 -5.68
CA ALA A 134 7.47 -11.54 -6.90
C ALA A 134 8.50 -12.17 -7.83
N LEU A 135 9.61 -12.68 -7.27
CA LEU A 135 10.64 -13.39 -8.04
C LEU A 135 10.06 -14.58 -8.81
N GLY A 136 9.32 -15.47 -8.13
CA GLY A 136 8.71 -16.63 -8.79
C GLY A 136 7.70 -16.25 -9.89
N LEU A 137 6.95 -15.17 -9.70
CA LEU A 137 6.03 -14.66 -10.71
C LEU A 137 6.77 -14.00 -11.90
N MET A 138 7.83 -13.23 -11.65
CA MET A 138 8.67 -12.66 -12.72
C MET A 138 9.33 -13.74 -13.57
N MET A 139 9.87 -14.80 -12.93
CA MET A 139 10.43 -15.96 -13.62
C MET A 139 9.39 -16.71 -14.48
N SER A 140 8.11 -16.56 -14.14
CA SER A 140 6.98 -17.09 -14.91
C SER A 140 6.52 -16.16 -16.04
N GLY A 141 7.16 -14.99 -16.21
CA GLY A 141 6.90 -14.04 -17.29
C GLY A 141 5.88 -12.94 -16.98
N PHE A 142 5.50 -12.75 -15.73
CA PHE A 142 4.67 -11.62 -15.30
C PHE A 142 5.52 -10.35 -15.07
N ARG A 143 4.89 -9.18 -15.22
CA ARG A 143 5.41 -7.92 -14.66
C ARG A 143 4.76 -7.71 -13.30
N ILE A 144 5.54 -7.34 -12.29
CA ILE A 144 5.06 -7.22 -10.92
C ILE A 144 4.95 -5.76 -10.53
N ILE A 145 3.81 -5.40 -9.95
CA ILE A 145 3.55 -4.08 -9.38
C ILE A 145 3.36 -4.26 -7.88
N ALA A 146 4.42 -4.01 -7.10
CA ALA A 146 4.38 -4.17 -5.65
C ALA A 146 4.05 -2.83 -4.99
N ILE A 147 2.94 -2.78 -4.23
CA ILE A 147 2.38 -1.54 -3.71
C ILE A 147 2.66 -1.45 -2.21
N ASP A 148 3.18 -0.31 -1.74
CA ASP A 148 3.12 0.04 -0.33
C ASP A 148 1.78 0.73 -0.07
N LEU A 149 0.87 0.11 0.68
CA LEU A 149 -0.43 0.70 1.00
C LEU A 149 -0.25 2.02 1.79
N PRO A 150 -1.23 2.96 1.73
CA PRO A 150 -1.22 4.18 2.52
C PRO A 150 -0.88 3.91 3.99
N SER A 151 -0.01 4.75 4.57
CA SER A 151 0.49 4.60 5.95
C SER A 151 1.36 3.36 6.23
N PHE A 152 1.82 2.65 5.20
CA PHE A 152 2.74 1.51 5.31
C PHE A 152 3.93 1.65 4.34
N GLY A 153 4.96 0.82 4.53
CA GLY A 153 6.17 0.82 3.71
C GLY A 153 6.73 2.23 3.49
N ARG A 154 7.02 2.57 2.23
CA ARG A 154 7.52 3.90 1.83
C ARG A 154 6.43 4.85 1.33
N SER A 155 5.16 4.49 1.52
CA SER A 155 4.04 5.41 1.34
C SER A 155 3.94 6.40 2.49
N SER A 156 3.44 7.59 2.20
CA SER A 156 3.22 8.63 3.22
C SER A 156 2.14 8.21 4.22
N GLY A 157 2.18 8.79 5.41
CA GLY A 157 1.17 8.62 6.46
C GLY A 157 1.79 8.11 7.77
N LEU A 158 1.10 8.35 8.88
CA LEU A 158 1.52 7.82 10.19
C LEU A 158 1.28 6.30 10.21
N GLN A 159 2.25 5.52 10.69
CA GLN A 159 2.22 4.04 10.61
C GLN A 159 0.88 3.47 11.07
N ALA A 160 0.24 2.68 10.21
CA ALA A 160 -1.05 2.03 10.48
C ALA A 160 -2.24 2.97 10.80
N TYR A 161 -2.09 4.29 10.63
CA TYR A 161 -3.22 5.21 10.73
C TYR A 161 -3.96 5.28 9.39
N VAL A 162 -5.12 4.61 9.33
CA VAL A 162 -5.97 4.53 8.14
C VAL A 162 -7.38 4.98 8.54
N PRO A 163 -7.75 6.26 8.33
CA PRO A 163 -9.03 6.80 8.79
C PRO A 163 -10.25 6.28 8.01
N SER A 164 -10.02 5.71 6.83
CA SER A 164 -11.06 5.08 6.01
C SER A 164 -10.47 3.91 5.20
N LEU A 165 -11.18 2.79 5.16
CA LEU A 165 -10.82 1.66 4.29
C LEU A 165 -10.88 2.01 2.81
N SER A 166 -11.70 3.01 2.42
CA SER A 166 -11.73 3.49 1.03
C SER A 166 -10.38 4.06 0.58
N LEU A 167 -9.56 4.59 1.50
CA LEU A 167 -8.23 5.10 1.18
C LEU A 167 -7.33 3.99 0.60
N LEU A 168 -7.42 2.79 1.15
CA LEU A 168 -6.63 1.64 0.72
C LEU A 168 -7.11 1.11 -0.65
N SER A 169 -8.43 1.03 -0.86
CA SER A 169 -8.99 0.63 -2.16
C SER A 169 -8.68 1.66 -3.25
N ASN A 170 -8.82 2.94 -2.95
CA ASN A 170 -8.50 4.02 -3.88
C ASN A 170 -7.00 4.06 -4.22
N ALA A 171 -6.13 3.65 -3.29
CA ALA A 171 -4.70 3.54 -3.56
C ALA A 171 -4.38 2.46 -4.59
N LEU A 172 -5.01 1.28 -4.49
CA LEU A 172 -4.86 0.23 -5.50
C LEU A 172 -5.34 0.71 -6.87
N ASP A 173 -6.53 1.32 -6.92
CA ASP A 173 -7.09 1.88 -8.15
C ASP A 173 -6.17 2.96 -8.77
N ALA A 174 -5.70 3.90 -7.95
CA ALA A 174 -4.76 4.94 -8.34
C ALA A 174 -3.48 4.38 -8.96
N VAL A 175 -2.91 3.32 -8.37
CA VAL A 175 -1.70 2.68 -8.90
C VAL A 175 -2.00 1.99 -10.23
N ILE A 176 -3.14 1.30 -10.39
CA ILE A 176 -3.54 0.67 -11.66
C ILE A 176 -3.62 1.71 -12.78
N TYR A 177 -4.31 2.83 -12.55
CA TYR A 177 -4.38 3.92 -13.54
C TYR A 177 -3.02 4.55 -13.82
N HIS A 178 -2.22 4.79 -12.78
CA HIS A 178 -0.91 5.41 -12.95
C HIS A 178 0.07 4.50 -13.71
N VAL A 179 0.05 3.19 -13.47
CA VAL A 179 0.81 2.20 -14.27
C VAL A 179 0.36 2.25 -15.73
N HIS A 180 -0.95 2.21 -15.99
CA HIS A 180 -1.47 2.29 -17.34
C HIS A 180 -1.06 3.58 -18.07
N MET A 181 -1.09 4.73 -17.39
CA MET A 181 -0.65 6.00 -17.98
C MET A 181 0.82 6.01 -18.35
N TRP A 182 1.68 5.45 -17.49
CA TRP A 182 3.08 5.27 -17.82
C TRP A 182 3.25 4.34 -19.03
N ASP A 183 2.52 3.23 -19.08
CA ASP A 183 2.58 2.30 -20.21
C ASP A 183 2.13 2.94 -21.53
N GLN A 184 1.12 3.81 -21.47
CA GLN A 184 0.68 4.61 -22.62
C GLN A 184 1.76 5.61 -23.04
N SER A 185 2.35 6.33 -22.09
CA SER A 185 3.44 7.28 -22.33
C SER A 185 4.68 6.61 -22.91
N ASP A 186 5.00 5.39 -22.45
CA ASP A 186 6.12 4.58 -22.90
C ASP A 186 5.81 3.84 -24.22
N ALA A 187 4.60 4.04 -24.79
CA ALA A 187 4.11 3.41 -26.02
C ALA A 187 4.28 1.87 -26.01
N LEU A 188 3.99 1.23 -24.88
CA LEU A 188 4.17 -0.22 -24.75
C LEU A 188 3.29 -0.99 -25.76
N PRO A 189 3.87 -1.99 -26.46
CA PRO A 189 3.10 -2.83 -27.38
C PRO A 189 2.06 -3.66 -26.64
N ASP A 190 0.99 -4.03 -27.33
CA ASP A 190 -0.08 -4.90 -26.84
C ASP A 190 -0.73 -4.44 -25.52
N LEU A 191 -0.67 -3.14 -25.23
CA LEU A 191 -1.24 -2.56 -24.00
C LEU A 191 -2.76 -2.81 -23.87
N ALA A 192 -3.47 -2.84 -25.01
CA ALA A 192 -4.91 -3.10 -25.03
C ALA A 192 -5.26 -4.54 -24.61
N SER A 193 -4.37 -5.50 -24.86
CA SER A 193 -4.58 -6.92 -24.50
C SER A 193 -3.90 -7.31 -23.17
N ARG A 194 -3.17 -6.38 -22.54
CA ARG A 194 -2.46 -6.62 -21.28
C ARG A 194 -3.42 -7.01 -20.17
N LYS A 195 -3.18 -8.17 -19.57
CA LYS A 195 -3.97 -8.70 -18.45
C LYS A 195 -3.53 -8.12 -17.12
N ARG A 196 -4.48 -7.90 -16.21
CA ARG A 196 -4.25 -7.30 -14.89
C ARG A 196 -4.76 -8.23 -13.81
N PHE A 197 -3.85 -8.88 -13.10
CA PHE A 197 -4.18 -9.70 -11.94
C PHE A 197 -3.78 -8.98 -10.66
N ALA A 198 -4.47 -9.24 -9.56
CA ALA A 198 -4.02 -8.77 -8.26
C ALA A 198 -3.94 -9.92 -7.26
N GLN A 199 -2.94 -9.86 -6.39
CA GLN A 199 -2.75 -10.83 -5.33
C GLN A 199 -2.52 -10.14 -4.00
N GLY A 200 -3.16 -10.66 -2.94
CA GLY A 200 -2.97 -10.12 -1.60
C GLY A 200 -3.16 -11.14 -0.48
N SER A 201 -2.57 -10.84 0.67
CA SER A 201 -2.72 -11.63 1.90
C SER A 201 -3.30 -10.78 3.04
N SER A 202 -4.13 -11.39 3.90
CA SER A 202 -4.74 -10.69 5.05
C SER A 202 -5.48 -9.42 4.62
N LEU A 203 -5.12 -8.24 5.16
CA LEU A 203 -5.64 -6.94 4.74
C LEU A 203 -5.52 -6.74 3.23
N GLY A 204 -4.39 -7.11 2.62
CA GLY A 204 -4.19 -6.99 1.17
C GLY A 204 -5.10 -7.91 0.37
N GLY A 205 -5.39 -9.11 0.89
CA GLY A 205 -6.36 -10.02 0.29
C GLY A 205 -7.78 -9.45 0.32
N PHE A 206 -8.17 -8.84 1.45
CA PHE A 206 -9.43 -8.10 1.55
C PHE A 206 -9.47 -6.92 0.56
N MET A 207 -8.39 -6.16 0.43
CA MET A 207 -8.32 -5.01 -0.50
C MET A 207 -8.49 -5.41 -1.95
N VAL A 208 -7.85 -6.50 -2.38
CA VAL A 208 -7.98 -6.99 -3.75
C VAL A 208 -9.41 -7.45 -4.05
N LEU A 209 -10.05 -8.18 -3.12
CA LEU A 209 -11.45 -8.59 -3.26
C LEU A 209 -12.40 -7.39 -3.26
N TYR A 210 -12.17 -6.43 -2.36
CA TYR A 210 -13.00 -5.24 -2.23
C TYR A 210 -12.88 -4.35 -3.47
N HIS A 211 -11.67 -4.14 -4.00
CA HIS A 211 -11.46 -3.41 -5.25
C HIS A 211 -12.17 -4.08 -6.43
N ALA A 212 -12.02 -5.40 -6.59
CA ALA A 212 -12.68 -6.15 -7.65
C ALA A 212 -14.22 -6.09 -7.57
N ALA A 213 -14.79 -6.08 -6.35
CA ALA A 213 -16.22 -5.93 -6.13
C ALA A 213 -16.73 -4.52 -6.48
N LEU A 214 -15.93 -3.48 -6.22
CA LEU A 214 -16.26 -2.09 -6.55
C LEU A 214 -16.04 -1.74 -8.04
N HIS A 215 -15.14 -2.46 -8.71
CA HIS A 215 -14.73 -2.20 -10.09
C HIS A 215 -14.87 -3.48 -10.95
N PRO A 216 -16.09 -4.04 -11.08
CA PRO A 216 -16.29 -5.24 -11.87
C PRO A 216 -15.92 -4.99 -13.35
N PRO A 217 -15.43 -6.01 -14.07
CA PRO A 217 -15.28 -5.93 -15.51
C PRO A 217 -16.61 -5.49 -16.13
N ILE A 218 -16.55 -4.57 -17.08
CA ILE A 218 -17.75 -4.15 -17.81
C ILE A 218 -18.18 -5.36 -18.63
N ALA A 219 -19.39 -5.86 -18.34
CA ALA A 219 -19.98 -6.92 -19.15
C ALA A 219 -19.98 -6.44 -20.60
N SER A 220 -19.45 -7.26 -21.52
CA SER A 220 -19.65 -7.02 -22.94
C SER A 220 -21.17 -6.86 -23.17
N THR A 221 -21.52 -5.96 -24.07
CA THR A 221 -22.83 -5.34 -24.36
C THR A 221 -24.08 -6.25 -24.46
N LYS A 222 -24.00 -7.54 -24.12
CA LYS A 222 -25.13 -8.48 -24.01
C LYS A 222 -25.92 -8.39 -22.70
N GLN A 223 -25.45 -7.65 -21.69
CA GLN A 223 -26.15 -7.52 -20.38
C GLN A 223 -26.54 -6.08 -20.01
N GLY A 224 -26.60 -5.16 -20.97
CA GLY A 224 -27.16 -3.81 -20.74
C GLY A 224 -26.38 -2.95 -19.73
N GLY A 225 -25.10 -3.25 -19.48
CA GLY A 225 -24.23 -2.39 -18.68
C GLY A 225 -23.85 -1.11 -19.42
N PRO A 226 -23.62 0.01 -18.72
CA PRO A 226 -23.23 1.27 -19.36
C PRO A 226 -21.90 1.13 -20.10
N GLU A 227 -21.84 1.63 -21.34
CA GLU A 227 -20.61 1.75 -22.13
C GLU A 227 -19.66 2.75 -21.48
N SER A 228 -18.80 2.27 -20.57
CA SER A 228 -17.68 3.05 -20.06
C SER A 228 -16.40 2.42 -20.57
N HIS A 229 -15.94 2.80 -21.75
CA HIS A 229 -14.68 2.33 -22.37
C HIS A 229 -13.39 2.62 -21.56
N SER A 230 -13.46 2.89 -20.26
CA SER A 230 -12.41 3.52 -19.48
C SER A 230 -12.15 2.95 -18.08
N ARG A 231 -12.85 1.89 -17.64
CA ARG A 231 -12.52 1.22 -16.36
C ARG A 231 -11.47 0.12 -16.54
N LEU A 232 -10.32 0.28 -15.89
CA LEU A 232 -9.25 -0.72 -15.83
C LEU A 232 -9.55 -1.79 -14.78
N ALA A 233 -10.48 -2.69 -15.10
CA ALA A 233 -10.82 -3.80 -14.21
C ALA A 233 -9.70 -4.85 -14.11
N LEU A 234 -9.71 -5.60 -13.02
CA LEU A 234 -8.86 -6.79 -12.84
C LEU A 234 -9.44 -7.98 -13.61
N ASP A 235 -8.60 -8.72 -14.34
CA ASP A 235 -8.95 -9.97 -15.03
C ASP A 235 -9.04 -11.16 -14.06
N GLY A 236 -8.42 -11.06 -12.88
CA GLY A 236 -8.48 -12.09 -11.86
C GLY A 236 -7.81 -11.69 -10.56
N VAL A 237 -8.17 -12.38 -9.49
CA VAL A 237 -7.64 -12.14 -8.15
C VAL A 237 -7.20 -13.45 -7.48
N ALA A 238 -6.09 -13.40 -6.74
CA ALA A 238 -5.62 -14.49 -5.90
C ALA A 238 -5.47 -13.99 -4.46
N VAL A 239 -6.01 -14.71 -3.48
CA VAL A 239 -5.97 -14.26 -2.09
C VAL A 239 -5.56 -15.36 -1.13
N THR A 240 -4.79 -14.98 -0.10
CA THR A 240 -4.35 -15.89 0.95
C THR A 240 -4.81 -15.37 2.31
N ALA A 241 -5.66 -16.12 3.00
CA ALA A 241 -6.23 -15.75 4.30
C ALA A 241 -6.75 -14.29 4.35
N PRO A 242 -7.66 -13.88 3.42
CA PRO A 242 -8.14 -12.50 3.38
C PRO A 242 -8.88 -12.11 4.66
N MET A 243 -8.75 -10.85 5.06
CA MET A 243 -9.45 -10.29 6.22
C MET A 243 -10.94 -10.03 5.89
N LEU A 244 -11.77 -11.07 5.98
CA LEU A 244 -13.19 -10.98 5.61
C LEU A 244 -14.12 -10.64 6.79
N ARG A 245 -13.71 -10.99 8.01
CA ARG A 245 -14.51 -10.80 9.22
C ARG A 245 -13.60 -10.47 10.40
N ILE A 246 -14.07 -9.61 11.30
CA ILE A 246 -13.44 -9.38 12.60
C ILE A 246 -13.71 -10.59 13.47
N ALA A 247 -12.65 -11.21 14.00
CA ALA A 247 -12.77 -12.34 14.90
C ALA A 247 -13.49 -11.89 16.19
N PRO A 248 -14.54 -12.59 16.66
CA PRO A 248 -15.27 -12.22 17.87
C PRO A 248 -14.37 -12.03 19.10
N GLU A 249 -13.30 -12.81 19.20
CA GLU A 249 -12.32 -12.79 20.29
C GLU A 249 -11.46 -11.52 20.28
N THR A 250 -11.41 -10.83 19.14
CA THR A 250 -10.66 -9.57 18.97
C THR A 250 -11.51 -8.32 19.16
N HIS A 251 -12.81 -8.48 19.38
CA HIS A 251 -13.68 -7.33 19.61
C HIS A 251 -13.33 -6.64 20.94
N PRO A 252 -13.17 -5.31 20.93
CA PRO A 252 -13.06 -4.55 22.17
C PRO A 252 -14.34 -4.73 23.00
N GLY A 253 -14.20 -4.69 24.34
CA GLY A 253 -15.37 -4.61 25.20
C GLY A 253 -16.20 -3.36 24.90
N LEU A 254 -17.53 -3.42 25.10
CA LEU A 254 -18.49 -2.38 24.73
C LEU A 254 -18.05 -0.96 25.17
N ILE A 255 -17.60 -0.82 26.42
CA ILE A 255 -17.14 0.46 26.97
C ILE A 255 -15.96 1.01 26.17
N MET A 256 -15.00 0.14 25.85
CA MET A 256 -13.82 0.52 25.08
C MET A 256 -14.15 0.86 23.64
N GLU A 257 -15.15 0.20 23.05
CA GLU A 257 -15.66 0.55 21.73
C GLU A 257 -16.31 1.94 21.73
N VAL A 258 -17.14 2.27 22.72
CA VAL A 258 -17.75 3.59 22.85
C VAL A 258 -16.69 4.69 23.02
N ILE A 259 -15.72 4.46 23.90
CA ILE A 259 -14.56 5.35 24.08
C ILE A 259 -13.83 5.52 22.75
N GLY A 260 -13.55 4.42 22.04
CA GLY A 260 -12.88 4.44 20.74
C GLY A 260 -13.62 5.21 19.66
N ARG A 261 -14.95 5.06 19.57
CA ARG A 261 -15.78 5.80 18.61
C ARG A 261 -15.87 7.29 18.93
N PHE A 262 -15.78 7.68 20.20
CA PHE A 262 -15.71 9.09 20.58
C PHE A 262 -14.35 9.69 20.20
N PHE A 263 -13.26 9.04 20.63
CA PHE A 263 -11.91 9.52 20.37
C PHE A 263 -11.52 9.46 18.89
N SER A 264 -12.07 8.56 18.08
CA SER A 264 -11.77 8.52 16.64
C SER A 264 -12.10 9.82 15.91
N LYS A 265 -13.04 10.63 16.45
CA LYS A 265 -13.45 11.92 15.86
C LYS A 265 -12.54 13.08 16.23
N ILE A 266 -11.86 13.02 17.37
CA ILE A 266 -11.11 14.15 17.97
C ILE A 266 -9.61 13.85 17.99
N ALA A 267 -9.25 12.59 18.22
CA ALA A 267 -7.90 12.08 18.39
C ALA A 267 -7.72 10.78 17.58
N GLY A 268 -8.11 10.77 16.30
CA GLY A 268 -8.13 9.56 15.47
C GLY A 268 -6.79 8.82 15.38
N ARG A 269 -5.67 9.53 15.56
CA ARG A 269 -4.31 8.97 15.56
C ARG A 269 -3.91 8.30 16.88
N LEU A 270 -4.71 8.43 17.95
CA LEU A 270 -4.39 7.91 19.27
C LEU A 270 -4.52 6.37 19.28
N PRO A 271 -3.45 5.62 19.57
CA PRO A 271 -3.51 4.17 19.68
C PRO A 271 -4.22 3.80 20.99
N LEU A 272 -5.49 3.40 20.87
CA LEU A 272 -6.32 3.03 22.02
C LEU A 272 -6.19 1.56 22.43
N LEU A 273 -5.92 0.71 21.45
CA LEU A 273 -5.81 -0.73 21.64
C LEU A 273 -4.52 -1.22 20.99
N ARG A 274 -3.84 -2.13 21.66
CA ARG A 274 -2.77 -2.89 21.02
C ARG A 274 -3.39 -3.76 19.96
N ALA A 275 -2.81 -3.75 18.76
CA ALA A 275 -3.17 -4.71 17.74
C ALA A 275 -2.98 -6.11 18.34
N ILE A 276 -4.06 -6.90 18.39
CA ILE A 276 -3.97 -8.29 18.76
C ILE A 276 -3.19 -8.95 17.61
N LYS A 277 -1.93 -9.32 17.86
CA LYS A 277 -1.32 -10.41 17.11
C LYS A 277 -2.26 -11.58 17.38
N GLY A 278 -3.03 -12.01 16.37
CA GLY A 278 -3.89 -13.18 16.51
C GLY A 278 -3.08 -14.32 17.14
N ASN A 279 -3.75 -15.28 17.75
CA ASN A 279 -3.09 -16.55 18.08
C ASN A 279 -2.63 -17.19 16.77
N ILE A 280 -1.47 -16.77 16.26
CA ILE A 280 -0.78 -17.41 15.16
C ILE A 280 -0.44 -18.77 15.76
N SER A 281 -1.17 -19.79 15.36
CA SER A 281 -0.75 -21.16 15.56
C SER A 281 0.60 -21.26 14.85
N ASP A 282 1.69 -21.20 15.59
CA ASP A 282 2.99 -21.57 15.07
C ASP A 282 2.87 -23.03 14.65
N ASP A 283 2.80 -23.30 13.35
CA ASP A 283 2.87 -24.67 12.85
C ASP A 283 4.27 -25.21 13.22
N PRO A 284 4.37 -26.20 14.13
CA PRO A 284 5.66 -26.68 14.59
C PRO A 284 6.51 -27.24 13.43
N LYS A 285 5.92 -27.59 12.28
CA LYS A 285 6.67 -28.07 11.11
C LYS A 285 7.47 -27.00 10.38
N TYR A 286 7.15 -25.71 10.52
CA TYR A 286 7.85 -24.64 9.81
C TYR A 286 8.98 -23.98 10.63
N VAL A 287 9.02 -24.18 11.95
CA VAL A 287 10.07 -23.62 12.82
C VAL A 287 11.41 -24.37 12.67
N PHE A 288 11.40 -25.64 12.26
CA PHE A 288 12.60 -26.48 12.18
C PHE A 288 13.49 -26.25 10.94
N ARG A 289 13.13 -25.36 10.01
CA ARG A 289 13.97 -25.08 8.82
C ARG A 289 14.78 -23.78 8.90
N LEU A 290 14.63 -22.99 9.96
CA LEU A 290 15.34 -21.70 10.09
C LEU A 290 16.43 -21.70 11.19
N THR A 291 16.70 -22.85 11.81
CA THR A 291 17.71 -23.02 12.87
C THR A 291 18.67 -24.18 12.62
N ALA A 292 18.72 -24.70 11.39
CA ALA A 292 19.67 -25.73 10.98
C ALA A 292 20.45 -25.28 9.75
N GLU A 293 21.33 -24.30 9.94
CA GLU A 293 22.69 -24.23 9.38
C GLU A 293 23.61 -23.55 10.40
#